data_AF-A0A918ELV5-F1
#
_entry.id   AF-A0A918ELV5-F1
#
_cell.length_a   1.000
_cell.length_b   1.000
_cell.length_c   1.000
_cell.angle_alpha   90.00
_cell.angle_beta   90.00
_cell.angle_gamma   90.00
#
_symmetry.space_group_name_H-M   'P 1'
#
loop_
_entity.id
_entity.type
_entity.pdbx_description
1 polymer ?
#
loop_
_entity_poly.entity_id
_entity_poly.type
_entity_poly.pdbx_seq_one_letter_code
_entity_poly.pdbx_strand_id
1 'polypeptide(L)'
;METTTASAAPFGGVPARPAAAPFCAACEAPGAQWSVPLMMPLCPACTRAGTGSADRDPVRLGDVLPVTEAALRASGRGPGRAPSPRAGSPMTCRHCGGRARWHRTAGDRWVAIEPGVRPVAVVPRGRRWYIAGDGTAVHLHGAAPVDTCRVSHFDVCPGRLRG
;
A
#
# COMPACT_ATOMS: atom_id res chain seq x y z
N MET A 1 -58.25 -39.70 -42.52
CA MET A 1 -57.72 -38.33 -42.45
C MET A 1 -57.30 -38.12 -41.01
N GLU A 2 -56.04 -38.42 -40.70
CA GLU A 2 -55.44 -38.21 -39.39
C GLU A 2 -54.36 -37.15 -39.53
N THR A 3 -54.44 -36.10 -38.72
CA THR A 3 -53.27 -35.28 -38.36
C THR A 3 -53.46 -34.79 -36.92
N THR A 4 -52.80 -35.51 -36.02
CA THR A 4 -52.43 -35.02 -34.68
C THR A 4 -51.30 -34.01 -34.83
N THR A 5 -51.38 -32.85 -34.18
CA THR A 5 -50.20 -32.10 -33.74
C THR A 5 -50.44 -31.51 -32.35
N ALA A 6 -49.53 -31.87 -31.46
CA ALA A 6 -49.48 -31.56 -30.04
C ALA A 6 -49.29 -30.06 -29.76
N SER A 7 -50.04 -29.56 -28.77
CA SER A 7 -49.84 -28.23 -28.18
C SER A 7 -48.91 -28.39 -26.98
N ALA A 8 -47.68 -27.89 -27.11
CA ALA A 8 -46.70 -27.86 -26.03
C ALA A 8 -47.05 -26.73 -25.04
N ALA A 9 -47.32 -27.10 -23.79
CA ALA A 9 -47.46 -26.16 -22.69
C ALA A 9 -46.14 -25.40 -22.45
N PRO A 10 -46.18 -24.10 -22.06
CA PRO A 10 -44.98 -23.40 -21.65
C PRO A 10 -44.51 -23.95 -20.30
N PHE A 11 -43.23 -24.33 -20.25
CA PHE A 11 -42.53 -24.70 -19.02
C PHE A 11 -42.59 -23.52 -18.03
N GLY A 12 -43.39 -23.68 -16.98
CA GLY A 12 -43.33 -22.83 -15.80
C GLY A 12 -42.00 -23.04 -15.10
N GLY A 13 -41.04 -22.15 -15.36
CA GLY A 13 -39.81 -22.06 -14.57
C GLY A 13 -40.18 -21.71 -13.13
N VAL A 14 -39.85 -22.59 -12.19
CA VAL A 14 -39.91 -22.31 -10.75
C VAL A 14 -39.10 -21.04 -10.48
N PRO A 15 -39.63 -20.02 -9.76
CA PRO A 15 -38.78 -18.92 -9.33
C PRO A 15 -37.72 -19.50 -8.38
N ALA A 16 -36.48 -19.54 -8.87
CA ALA A 16 -35.35 -19.97 -8.06
C ALA A 16 -35.33 -19.09 -6.80
N ARG A 17 -35.49 -19.73 -5.64
CA ARG A 17 -35.27 -19.11 -4.33
C ARG A 17 -33.92 -18.38 -4.42
N PRO A 18 -33.82 -17.06 -4.14
CA PRO A 18 -32.52 -16.41 -4.20
C PRO A 18 -31.58 -17.18 -3.26
N ALA A 19 -30.54 -17.79 -3.82
CA ALA A 19 -29.46 -18.35 -3.03
C ALA A 19 -29.03 -17.25 -2.04
N ALA A 20 -28.89 -17.60 -0.76
CA ALA A 20 -28.44 -16.66 0.25
C ALA A 20 -27.28 -15.86 -0.34
N ALA A 21 -27.45 -14.53 -0.42
CA ALA A 21 -26.49 -13.69 -1.11
C ALA A 21 -25.11 -14.00 -0.54
N PRO A 22 -24.13 -14.43 -1.37
CA PRO A 22 -22.87 -14.91 -0.84
C PRO A 22 -22.22 -13.79 -0.02
N PHE A 23 -21.55 -14.18 1.06
CA PHE A 23 -20.76 -13.22 1.84
C PHE A 23 -19.47 -12.90 1.08
N CYS A 24 -18.98 -11.68 1.25
CA CYS A 24 -17.72 -11.24 0.66
C CYS A 24 -16.56 -12.02 1.29
N ALA A 25 -15.73 -12.69 0.48
CA ALA A 25 -14.58 -13.43 0.98
C ALA A 25 -13.52 -12.56 1.68
N ALA A 26 -13.54 -11.23 1.46
CA ALA A 26 -12.54 -10.30 1.99
C ALA A 26 -12.97 -9.56 3.27
N CYS A 27 -14.26 -9.26 3.42
CA CYS A 27 -14.77 -8.46 4.54
C CYS A 27 -16.04 -9.02 5.18
N GLU A 28 -16.51 -10.18 4.72
CA GLU A 28 -17.68 -10.90 5.23
C GLU A 28 -19.00 -10.11 5.14
N ALA A 29 -19.03 -8.99 4.41
CA ALA A 29 -20.26 -8.25 4.16
C ALA A 29 -21.23 -9.09 3.29
N PRO A 30 -22.55 -9.06 3.57
CA PRO A 30 -23.54 -9.72 2.72
C PRO A 30 -23.63 -9.04 1.35
N GLY A 31 -24.19 -9.74 0.36
CA GLY A 31 -24.42 -9.16 -0.97
C GLY A 31 -23.18 -9.16 -1.87
N ALA A 32 -22.30 -10.16 -1.72
CA ALA A 32 -21.20 -10.36 -2.65
C ALA A 32 -21.69 -10.83 -4.01
N GLN A 33 -20.90 -10.55 -5.03
CA GLN A 33 -21.08 -11.03 -6.39
C GLN A 33 -19.80 -11.77 -6.82
N TRP A 34 -19.94 -12.73 -7.72
CA TRP A 34 -18.80 -13.43 -8.27
C TRP A 34 -17.91 -12.45 -9.06
N SER A 35 -16.64 -12.30 -8.66
CA SER A 35 -15.66 -11.52 -9.39
C SER A 35 -14.90 -12.45 -10.35
N VAL A 36 -15.11 -12.29 -11.66
CA VAL A 36 -14.39 -13.08 -12.69
C VAL A 36 -12.87 -12.81 -12.65
N PRO A 37 -12.38 -11.56 -12.52
CA PRO A 37 -10.93 -11.32 -12.47
C PRO A 37 -10.21 -11.98 -11.28
N LEU A 38 -10.93 -12.18 -10.16
CA LEU A 38 -10.35 -12.68 -8.91
C LEU A 38 -10.86 -14.10 -8.55
N MET A 39 -11.74 -14.67 -9.37
CA MET A 39 -12.35 -16.00 -9.22
C MET A 39 -12.90 -16.28 -7.80
N MET A 40 -13.52 -15.28 -7.17
CA MET A 40 -14.07 -15.38 -5.81
C MET A 40 -15.25 -14.41 -5.59
N PRO A 41 -16.18 -14.68 -4.63
CA PRO A 41 -17.27 -13.77 -4.32
C PRO A 41 -16.78 -12.55 -3.52
N LEU A 42 -16.94 -11.36 -4.09
CA LEU A 42 -16.54 -10.09 -3.46
C LEU A 42 -17.67 -9.06 -3.53
N CYS A 43 -17.77 -8.20 -2.52
CA CYS A 43 -18.65 -7.04 -2.61
C CYS A 43 -18.09 -6.01 -3.62
N PRO A 44 -18.90 -5.08 -4.14
CA PRO A 44 -18.44 -4.08 -5.11
C PRO A 44 -17.28 -3.21 -4.61
N ALA A 45 -17.22 -2.92 -3.31
CA ALA A 45 -16.13 -2.17 -2.70
C ALA A 45 -14.81 -2.96 -2.72
N CYS A 46 -14.81 -4.22 -2.27
CA CYS A 46 -13.64 -5.09 -2.30
C CYS A 46 -13.23 -5.46 -3.74
N THR A 47 -14.18 -5.59 -4.65
CA THR A 47 -13.89 -5.78 -6.08
C THR A 47 -13.12 -4.59 -6.62
N ARG A 48 -13.60 -3.35 -6.40
CA ARG A 48 -12.91 -2.12 -6.83
C ARG A 48 -11.54 -1.96 -6.18
N ALA A 49 -11.41 -2.36 -4.91
CA ALA A 49 -10.14 -2.35 -4.19
C ALA A 49 -9.14 -3.39 -4.74
N GLY A 50 -9.62 -4.60 -5.06
CA GLY A 50 -8.80 -5.73 -5.51
C GLY A 50 -8.46 -5.70 -6.99
N THR A 51 -9.33 -5.16 -7.84
CA THR A 51 -9.05 -5.00 -9.28
C THR A 51 -8.25 -3.73 -9.57
N GLY A 52 -8.26 -2.75 -8.65
CA GLY A 52 -7.50 -1.51 -8.78
C GLY A 52 -7.85 -0.69 -10.02
N SER A 53 -7.31 0.52 -10.11
CA SER A 53 -7.18 1.20 -11.40
C SER A 53 -5.96 0.61 -12.12
N ALA A 54 -6.01 0.51 -13.45
CA ALA A 54 -4.83 0.15 -14.28
C ALA A 54 -3.64 1.12 -14.07
N ASP A 55 -3.85 2.24 -13.37
CA ASP A 55 -2.85 3.20 -12.92
C ASP A 55 -2.06 2.79 -11.65
N ARG A 56 -2.38 1.65 -11.05
CA ARG A 56 -1.53 1.04 -10.01
C ARG A 56 -0.24 0.55 -10.68
N ASP A 57 0.78 1.40 -10.63
CA ASP A 57 2.16 1.09 -10.99
C ASP A 57 2.60 -0.21 -10.29
N PRO A 58 2.94 -1.28 -11.06
CA PRO A 58 3.30 -2.56 -10.48
C PRO A 58 4.54 -2.38 -9.60
N VAL A 59 4.39 -2.70 -8.31
CA VAL A 59 5.52 -2.66 -7.38
C VAL A 59 6.54 -3.68 -7.85
N ARG A 60 7.71 -3.23 -8.33
CA ARG A 60 8.77 -4.15 -8.76
C ARG A 60 9.30 -4.84 -7.52
N LEU A 61 9.47 -6.16 -7.60
CA LEU A 61 10.09 -6.96 -6.53
C LEU A 61 11.45 -6.37 -6.10
N GLY A 62 12.21 -5.82 -7.06
CA GLY A 62 13.47 -5.11 -6.78
C GLY A 62 13.37 -3.92 -5.84
N ASP A 63 12.22 -3.24 -5.76
CA ASP A 63 12.00 -2.10 -4.86
C ASP A 63 11.61 -2.56 -3.45
N VAL A 64 11.04 -3.75 -3.32
CA VAL A 64 10.54 -4.33 -2.06
C VAL A 64 11.62 -5.15 -1.35
N LEU A 65 12.53 -5.77 -2.09
CA LEU A 65 13.60 -6.59 -1.53
C LEU A 65 14.49 -5.82 -0.52
N PRO A 66 14.96 -4.58 -0.79
CA PRO A 66 15.74 -3.81 0.18
C PRO A 66 14.94 -3.45 1.45
N VAL A 67 13.63 -3.22 1.31
CA VAL A 67 12.73 -2.94 2.45
C VAL A 67 12.58 -4.18 3.32
N THR A 68 12.35 -5.32 2.68
CA THR A 68 12.14 -6.61 3.35
C THR A 68 13.42 -7.07 4.04
N GLU A 69 14.58 -6.90 3.39
CA GLU A 69 15.88 -7.20 3.97
C GLU A 69 16.18 -6.30 5.18
N ALA A 70 15.90 -5.00 5.09
CA ALA A 70 16.04 -4.09 6.23
C ALA A 70 15.13 -4.49 7.40
N ALA A 71 13.87 -4.85 7.11
CA ALA A 71 12.93 -5.32 8.13
C ALA A 71 13.38 -6.63 8.79
N LEU A 72 13.93 -7.58 8.02
CA LEU A 72 14.47 -8.83 8.54
C LEU A 72 15.74 -8.61 9.37
N ARG A 73 16.65 -7.71 8.96
CA ARG A 73 17.81 -7.32 9.76
C ARG A 73 17.40 -6.65 11.07
N ALA A 74 16.37 -5.81 11.05
CA ALA A 74 15.81 -5.21 12.27
C ALA A 74 15.11 -6.23 13.18
N SER A 75 14.54 -7.30 12.60
CA SER A 75 13.86 -8.38 13.35
C SER A 75 14.81 -9.47 13.84
N GLY A 76 16.03 -9.55 13.27
CA GLY A 76 17.04 -10.51 13.65
C GLY A 76 17.54 -10.26 15.07
N ARG A 77 17.35 -11.25 15.95
CA ARG A 77 17.91 -11.31 17.31
C ARG A 77 19.43 -11.60 17.27
N GLY A 78 20.18 -10.79 16.53
CA GLY A 78 21.64 -10.72 16.60
C GLY A 78 22.08 -9.55 17.48
N PRO A 79 23.36 -9.39 17.83
CA PRO A 79 23.82 -8.21 18.55
C PRO A 79 23.44 -6.99 17.72
N GLY A 80 22.44 -6.24 18.20
CA GLY A 80 21.89 -5.09 17.50
C GLY A 80 23.03 -4.17 17.13
N ARG A 81 23.21 -3.90 15.84
CA ARG A 81 24.19 -2.92 15.40
C ARG A 81 23.82 -1.63 16.10
N ALA A 82 24.64 -1.20 17.07
CA ALA A 82 24.33 -0.06 17.91
C ALA A 82 23.93 1.12 17.00
N PRO A 83 22.77 1.75 17.25
CA PRO A 83 22.38 2.94 16.50
C PRO A 83 23.55 3.92 16.55
N SER A 84 24.02 4.35 15.38
CA SER A 84 25.09 5.35 15.35
C SER A 84 24.64 6.58 16.16
N PRO A 85 25.56 7.32 16.82
CA PRO A 85 25.19 8.41 17.76
C PRO A 85 24.29 9.50 17.17
N ARG A 86 24.24 9.60 15.83
CA ARG A 86 23.46 10.60 15.12
C ARG A 86 22.06 10.13 14.67
N ALA A 87 21.75 8.84 14.82
CA ALA A 87 20.47 8.27 14.40
C ALA A 87 19.35 8.78 15.31
N GLY A 88 18.34 9.40 14.70
CA GLY A 88 17.26 10.08 15.42
C GLY A 88 17.65 11.44 16.02
N SER A 89 18.90 11.90 15.85
CA SER A 89 19.31 13.21 16.35
C SER A 89 18.53 14.33 15.66
N PRO A 90 18.05 15.32 16.43
CA PRO A 90 17.38 16.48 15.87
C PRO A 90 18.37 17.32 15.07
N MET A 91 17.86 17.98 14.03
CA MET A 91 18.55 19.03 13.30
C MET A 91 17.64 20.23 13.11
N THR A 92 18.25 21.39 13.02
CA THR A 92 17.59 22.63 12.60
C THR A 92 18.08 22.97 11.20
N CYS A 93 17.15 23.13 10.25
CA CYS A 93 17.47 23.48 8.88
C CYS A 93 17.98 24.91 8.80
N ARG A 94 19.15 25.11 8.19
CA ARG A 94 19.75 26.44 8.03
C ARG A 94 18.99 27.36 7.07
N HIS A 95 18.18 26.79 6.18
CA HIS A 95 17.45 27.57 5.16
C HIS A 95 16.09 28.08 5.65
N CYS A 96 15.36 27.28 6.44
CA CYS A 96 14.02 27.64 6.89
C CYS A 96 13.86 27.69 8.42
N GLY A 97 14.90 27.34 9.19
CA GLY A 97 14.83 27.23 10.65
C GLY A 97 14.00 26.03 11.16
N GLY A 98 13.41 25.23 10.27
CA GLY A 98 12.56 24.10 10.62
C GLY A 98 13.32 22.95 11.28
N ARG A 99 12.61 22.12 12.04
CA ARG A 99 13.19 20.95 12.73
C ARG A 99 13.04 19.70 11.88
N ALA A 100 14.06 18.85 11.85
CA ALA A 100 14.03 17.53 11.23
C ALA A 100 14.85 16.53 12.07
N ARG A 101 14.83 15.25 11.72
CA ARG A 101 15.67 14.22 12.36
C ARG A 101 16.56 13.53 11.35
N TRP A 102 17.81 13.29 11.72
CA TRP A 102 18.75 12.53 10.91
C TRP A 102 18.49 11.04 11.04
N HIS A 103 18.40 10.37 9.90
CA HIS A 103 18.32 8.91 9.82
C HIS A 103 19.40 8.39 8.88
N ARG A 104 19.98 7.25 9.24
CA ARG A 104 20.91 6.52 8.38
C ARG A 104 20.11 5.74 7.35
N THR A 105 20.54 5.74 6.09
CA THR A 105 19.91 4.96 5.04
C THR A 105 20.50 3.56 4.93
N ALA A 106 19.80 2.64 4.28
CA ALA A 106 20.31 1.29 4.00
C ALA A 106 21.64 1.29 3.22
N GLY A 107 21.91 2.34 2.43
CA GLY A 107 23.15 2.56 1.70
C GLY A 107 24.21 3.36 2.46
N ASP A 108 24.13 3.43 3.79
CA ASP A 108 25.06 4.14 4.67
C ASP A 108 25.19 5.65 4.44
N ARG A 109 24.17 6.27 3.84
CA ARG A 109 24.07 7.73 3.71
C ARG A 109 23.18 8.29 4.82
N TRP A 110 23.16 9.61 4.93
CA TRP A 110 22.33 10.30 5.91
C TRP A 110 21.23 11.11 5.23
N VAL A 111 20.00 10.99 5.72
CA VAL A 111 18.86 11.76 5.25
C VAL A 111 18.16 12.45 6.41
N ALA A 112 17.79 13.70 6.20
CA ALA A 112 16.99 14.48 7.13
C ALA A 112 15.52 14.20 6.84
N ILE A 113 14.80 13.64 7.81
CA ILE A 113 13.39 13.29 7.66
C ILE A 113 12.53 14.32 8.39
N GLU A 114 11.51 14.79 7.69
CA GLU A 114 10.54 15.73 8.23
C GLU A 114 9.75 15.08 9.38
N PRO A 115 9.48 15.81 10.47
CA PRO A 115 8.60 15.31 11.53
C PRO A 115 7.20 15.00 11.00
N GLY A 116 6.64 13.88 11.45
CA GLY A 116 5.28 13.48 11.12
C GLY A 116 5.19 12.35 10.11
N VAL A 117 3.96 11.90 9.88
CA VAL A 117 3.60 10.89 8.89
C VAL A 117 2.62 11.52 7.90
N ARG A 118 2.69 11.10 6.64
CA ARG A 118 1.86 11.64 5.55
C ARG A 118 1.18 10.49 4.82
N PRO A 119 -0.07 10.64 4.37
CA PRO A 119 -0.71 9.65 3.52
C PRO A 119 0.11 9.42 2.24
N VAL A 120 0.25 8.16 1.83
CA VAL A 120 0.98 7.83 0.60
C VAL A 120 0.35 8.47 -0.63
N ALA A 121 -0.97 8.66 -0.63
CA ALA A 121 -1.72 9.29 -1.72
C ALA A 121 -1.30 10.74 -2.01
N VAL A 122 -0.76 11.47 -1.02
CA VAL A 122 -0.37 12.89 -1.19
C VAL A 122 1.13 13.10 -1.43
N VAL A 123 1.94 12.04 -1.33
CA VAL A 123 3.40 12.12 -1.50
C VAL A 123 3.81 11.49 -2.84
N PRO A 124 4.57 12.18 -3.71
CA PRO A 124 5.08 11.61 -4.96
C PRO A 124 5.93 10.34 -4.72
N ARG A 125 5.79 9.32 -5.57
CA ARG A 125 6.44 7.99 -5.45
C ARG A 125 7.95 8.08 -5.12
N GLY A 126 8.68 8.93 -5.83
CA GLY A 126 10.14 9.12 -5.67
C GLY A 126 10.57 9.98 -4.48
N ARG A 127 9.65 10.32 -3.55
CA ARG A 127 9.95 11.11 -2.35
C ARG A 127 9.51 10.41 -1.06
N ARG A 128 9.09 9.15 -1.17
CA ARG A 128 8.52 8.36 -0.07
C ARG A 128 9.62 7.64 0.69
N TRP A 129 9.61 7.83 2.00
CA TRP A 129 10.54 7.21 2.94
C TRP A 129 9.79 6.40 3.99
N TYR A 130 10.40 5.30 4.42
CA TYR A 130 9.97 4.50 5.56
C TYR A 130 11.09 4.45 6.60
N ILE A 131 10.74 4.49 7.89
CA ILE A 131 11.71 4.32 8.97
C ILE A 131 11.48 2.93 9.55
N ALA A 132 12.45 2.04 9.36
CA ALA A 132 12.42 0.70 9.95
C ALA A 132 12.58 0.78 11.49
N GLY A 133 12.23 -0.31 12.18
CA GLY A 133 12.25 -0.37 13.65
C GLY A 133 13.64 -0.14 14.26
N ASP A 134 14.70 -0.36 13.49
CA ASP A 134 16.10 -0.08 13.84
C ASP A 134 16.51 1.39 13.64
N GLY A 135 15.60 2.25 13.18
CA GLY A 135 15.84 3.66 12.89
C GLY A 135 16.39 3.94 11.48
N THR A 136 16.57 2.91 10.64
CA THR A 136 17.07 3.04 9.27
C THR A 136 16.00 3.64 8.35
N ALA A 137 16.35 4.68 7.60
CA ALA A 137 15.51 5.26 6.57
C ALA A 137 15.66 4.51 5.24
N VAL A 138 14.57 3.93 4.76
CA VAL A 138 14.50 3.23 3.48
C VAL A 138 13.74 4.09 2.48
N HIS A 139 14.37 4.37 1.34
CA HIS A 139 13.70 5.03 0.23
C HIS A 139 12.84 4.01 -0.50
N LEU A 140 11.55 4.28 -0.63
CA LEU A 140 10.61 3.28 -1.12
C LEU A 140 10.60 3.17 -2.66
N HIS A 141 11.22 4.10 -3.39
CA HIS A 141 11.34 4.09 -4.86
C HIS A 141 10.03 3.87 -5.66
N GLY A 142 8.87 3.95 -5.02
CA GLY A 142 7.56 3.63 -5.62
C GLY A 142 6.79 2.52 -4.91
N ALA A 143 7.46 1.65 -4.16
CA ALA A 143 6.83 0.69 -3.27
C ALA A 143 5.99 1.42 -2.20
N ALA A 144 4.82 0.87 -1.86
CA ALA A 144 3.96 1.40 -0.80
C ALA A 144 3.57 0.26 0.14
N PRO A 145 4.43 -0.14 1.08
CA PRO A 145 4.10 -1.20 2.02
C PRO A 145 3.13 -0.75 3.13
N VAL A 146 2.81 0.54 3.23
CA VAL A 146 1.96 1.14 4.28
C VAL A 146 1.19 2.35 3.73
N ASP A 147 -0.05 2.59 4.19
CA ASP A 147 -0.90 3.73 3.76
C ASP A 147 -0.32 5.11 4.14
N THR A 148 0.71 5.11 4.99
CA THR A 148 1.44 6.30 5.43
C THR A 148 2.92 6.19 5.12
N CYS A 149 3.56 7.33 4.86
CA CYS A 149 4.99 7.41 4.61
C CYS A 149 5.57 8.66 5.28
N ARG A 150 6.89 8.80 5.19
CA ARG A 150 7.61 10.03 5.53
C ARG A 150 8.23 10.64 4.30
N VAL A 151 8.68 11.89 4.45
CA VAL A 151 9.32 12.67 3.39
C VAL A 151 10.64 13.24 3.91
N SER A 152 11.59 13.48 3.02
CA SER A 152 12.78 14.21 3.44
C SER A 152 12.41 15.66 3.74
N HIS A 153 13.05 16.25 4.74
CA HIS A 153 12.89 17.68 5.03
C HIS A 153 13.29 18.53 3.82
N PHE A 154 14.27 18.08 3.04
CA PHE A 154 14.78 18.82 1.88
C PHE A 154 13.75 18.94 0.75
N ASP A 155 12.87 17.95 0.60
CA ASP A 155 11.80 17.96 -0.41
C ASP A 155 10.67 18.95 -0.09
N VAL A 156 10.46 19.25 1.19
CA VAL A 156 9.37 20.11 1.69
C VAL A 156 9.87 21.44 2.25
N CYS A 157 11.18 21.66 2.27
CA CYS A 157 11.79 22.83 2.86
C CYS A 157 11.39 24.10 2.08
N PRO A 158 10.63 25.03 2.68
CA PRO A 158 10.17 26.23 1.98
C PRO A 158 11.33 27.16 1.58
N GLY A 159 12.42 27.17 2.35
CA GLY A 159 13.65 27.90 2.03
C GLY A 159 14.46 27.31 0.87
N ARG A 160 14.06 26.13 0.34
CA ARG A 160 14.69 25.47 -0.82
C ARG A 160 13.80 25.48 -2.06
N LEU A 161 12.48 25.60 -1.88
CA LEU A 161 11.50 25.69 -2.96
C LEU A 161 11.42 27.08 -3.61
N ARG A 162 12.13 28.09 -3.06
CA ARG A 162 12.20 29.46 -3.56
C ARG A 162 13.53 29.80 -4.26
N GLY A 163 14.38 28.81 -4.49
CA GLY A 163 15.68 28.95 -5.15
C GLY A 163 15.64 28.57 -6.61
#